data_AF-A0A4R3QIY1-F1
#
_entry.id   AF-A0A4R3QIY1-F1
#
_cell.length_a   1.000
_cell.length_b   1.000
_cell.length_c   1.000
_cell.angle_alpha   90.00
_cell.angle_beta   90.00
_cell.angle_gamma   90.00
#
_symmetry.space_group_name_H-M   'P 1'
#
loop_
_entity.id
_entity.type
_entity.pdbx_description
1 polymer ?
#
loop_
_entity_poly.entity_id
_entity_poly.type
_entity_poly.pdbx_seq_one_letter_code
_entity_poly.pdbx_strand_id
1 'polypeptide(L)'
;MTNHEDIHYLKTIAKRYARTRRIAHFEALDVVANELDHQHWRALTVAWEKGWRPSPAQWENMERLSQEVAPPKKSEGEPKLPFFLFPEETQGSIDGHDYTLSVAFEVLMGGDGWSILVEQAPSEAPQIAIYRRAKDNPILDLAFREKALAIAQAAAEGLRSRIAADWPRRSTKPDAEGHALHPLRSELSKEWHCLHCNGAFSGAQMAANMWHCPECSATPIDIFGHPFWEAAL
;
A
#
# COMPACT_ATOMS: atom_id res chain seq x y z
N MET A 1 2.94 -15.62 -12.89
CA MET A 1 1.69 -15.04 -12.35
C MET A 1 1.01 -16.14 -11.59
N THR A 2 1.16 -16.09 -10.27
CA THR A 2 0.21 -16.75 -9.40
C THR A 2 -1.08 -15.92 -9.40
N ASN A 3 -2.22 -16.56 -9.18
CA ASN A 3 -3.53 -15.89 -9.22
C ASN A 3 -3.66 -14.70 -8.25
N HIS A 4 -2.77 -14.57 -7.27
CA HIS A 4 -2.78 -13.50 -6.28
C HIS A 4 -2.02 -12.26 -6.76
N GLU A 5 -0.97 -12.41 -7.58
CA GLU A 5 -0.15 -11.29 -8.08
C GLU A 5 -0.94 -10.35 -8.99
N ASP A 6 -1.82 -10.90 -9.83
CA ASP A 6 -2.50 -10.13 -10.86
C ASP A 6 -3.60 -9.22 -10.30
N ILE A 7 -4.36 -9.69 -9.29
CA ILE A 7 -5.40 -8.87 -8.67
C ILE A 7 -4.80 -7.72 -7.85
N HIS A 8 -3.60 -7.92 -7.28
CA HIS A 8 -2.84 -6.85 -6.63
C HIS A 8 -2.31 -5.83 -7.64
N TYR A 9 -1.90 -6.26 -8.83
CA TYR A 9 -1.53 -5.35 -9.90
C TYR A 9 -2.71 -4.47 -10.32
N LEU A 10 -3.92 -5.03 -10.46
CA LEU A 10 -5.14 -4.27 -10.73
C LEU A 10 -5.44 -3.23 -9.63
N LYS A 11 -5.29 -3.60 -8.36
CA LYS A 11 -5.39 -2.65 -7.24
C LYS A 11 -4.34 -1.54 -7.33
N THR A 12 -3.13 -1.87 -7.75
CA THR A 12 -2.05 -0.89 -7.90
C THR A 12 -2.38 0.16 -8.97
N ILE A 13 -2.93 -0.28 -10.11
CA ILE A 13 -3.44 0.63 -11.15
C ILE A 13 -4.54 1.52 -10.59
N ALA A 14 -5.52 0.96 -9.87
CA ALA A 14 -6.60 1.73 -9.25
C ALA A 14 -6.07 2.78 -8.25
N LYS A 15 -5.10 2.42 -7.40
CA LYS A 15 -4.43 3.35 -6.48
C LYS A 15 -3.77 4.52 -7.23
N ARG A 16 -3.04 4.25 -8.32
CA ARG A 16 -2.39 5.29 -9.16
C ARG A 16 -3.39 6.16 -9.89
N TYR A 17 -4.46 5.54 -10.41
CA TYR A 17 -5.55 6.24 -11.07
C TYR A 17 -6.28 7.19 -10.12
N ALA A 18 -6.62 6.73 -8.92
CA ALA A 18 -7.23 7.55 -7.88
C ALA A 18 -6.40 8.81 -7.57
N ARG A 19 -5.08 8.64 -7.43
CA ARG A 19 -4.13 9.73 -7.17
C ARG A 19 -4.07 10.72 -8.33
N THR A 20 -3.89 10.22 -9.55
CA THR A 20 -3.75 11.05 -10.76
C THR A 20 -5.02 11.86 -11.05
N ARG A 21 -6.19 11.25 -10.86
CA ARG A 21 -7.49 11.87 -11.14
C ARG A 21 -8.12 12.57 -9.94
N ARG A 22 -7.52 12.48 -8.75
CA ARG A 22 -8.03 13.05 -7.48
C ARG A 22 -9.45 12.57 -7.14
N ILE A 23 -9.70 11.28 -7.33
CA ILE A 23 -10.97 10.63 -7.00
C ILE A 23 -10.79 9.65 -5.84
N ALA A 24 -11.90 9.21 -5.22
CA ALA A 24 -11.81 8.25 -4.15
C ALA A 24 -11.31 6.88 -4.66
N HIS A 25 -10.56 6.16 -3.82
CA HIS A 25 -9.97 4.88 -4.24
C HIS A 25 -11.03 3.84 -4.65
N PHE A 26 -12.20 3.82 -4.00
CA PHE A 26 -13.28 2.91 -4.40
C PHE A 26 -13.82 3.23 -5.80
N GLU A 27 -13.91 4.51 -6.18
CA GLU A 27 -14.31 4.93 -7.53
C GLU A 27 -13.27 4.50 -8.57
N ALA A 28 -11.98 4.61 -8.24
CA ALA A 28 -10.90 4.15 -9.13
C ALA A 28 -10.85 2.61 -9.26
N LEU A 29 -11.18 1.87 -8.20
CA LEU A 29 -11.32 0.41 -8.26
C LEU A 29 -12.47 0.01 -9.19
N ASP A 30 -13.57 0.77 -9.19
CA ASP A 30 -14.68 0.56 -10.12
C ASP A 30 -14.30 0.92 -11.56
N VAL A 31 -13.47 1.94 -11.79
CA VAL A 31 -12.91 2.21 -13.13
C VAL A 31 -12.14 1.01 -13.66
N VAL A 32 -11.22 0.46 -12.85
CA VAL A 32 -10.45 -0.73 -13.24
C VAL A 32 -11.36 -1.94 -13.48
N ALA A 33 -12.41 -2.13 -12.67
CA ALA A 33 -13.37 -3.20 -12.89
C ALA A 33 -14.13 -3.04 -14.21
N ASN A 34 -14.56 -1.82 -14.55
CA ASN A 34 -15.30 -1.53 -15.77
C ASN A 34 -14.45 -1.77 -17.03
N GLU A 35 -13.17 -1.41 -17.02
CA GLU A 35 -12.22 -1.71 -18.10
C GLU A 35 -11.98 -3.23 -18.31
N LEU A 36 -12.40 -4.04 -17.34
CA LEU A 36 -12.35 -5.49 -17.35
C LEU A 36 -13.74 -6.13 -17.51
N ASP A 37 -14.73 -5.35 -17.97
CA ASP A 37 -16.11 -5.75 -18.20
C ASP A 37 -16.88 -6.20 -16.94
N HIS A 38 -16.50 -5.64 -15.78
CA HIS A 38 -17.18 -5.86 -14.51
C HIS A 38 -17.77 -4.55 -13.96
N GLN A 39 -19.04 -4.59 -13.53
CA GLN A 39 -19.79 -3.40 -13.11
C GLN A 39 -19.16 -2.62 -11.95
N HIS A 40 -18.49 -3.32 -11.03
CA HIS A 40 -17.80 -2.74 -9.87
C HIS A 40 -16.75 -3.71 -9.34
N TRP A 41 -15.82 -3.21 -8.52
CA TRP A 41 -14.67 -3.99 -8.02
C TRP A 41 -15.08 -5.29 -7.32
N ARG A 42 -16.14 -5.28 -6.52
CA ARG A 42 -16.66 -6.48 -5.85
C ARG A 42 -17.12 -7.57 -6.84
N ALA A 43 -17.67 -7.20 -8.00
CA ALA A 43 -18.09 -8.18 -9.00
C ALA A 43 -16.86 -8.85 -9.64
N LEU A 44 -15.81 -8.06 -9.88
CA LEU A 44 -14.52 -8.55 -10.34
C LEU A 44 -13.87 -9.49 -9.32
N THR A 45 -13.81 -9.15 -8.03
CA THR A 45 -13.19 -10.01 -7.01
C THR A 45 -13.93 -11.34 -6.85
N VAL A 46 -15.27 -11.33 -6.91
CA VAL A 46 -16.08 -12.57 -6.87
C VAL A 46 -15.86 -13.42 -8.13
N ALA A 47 -15.78 -12.79 -9.31
CA ALA A 47 -15.45 -13.51 -10.55
C ALA A 47 -14.04 -14.11 -10.46
N TRP A 48 -13.09 -13.36 -9.90
CA TRP A 48 -11.71 -13.77 -9.68
C TRP A 48 -11.61 -15.01 -8.79
N GLU A 49 -12.33 -15.02 -7.66
CA GLU A 49 -12.42 -16.17 -6.76
C GLU A 49 -13.01 -17.40 -7.47
N LYS A 50 -13.95 -17.19 -8.40
CA LYS A 50 -14.54 -18.23 -9.25
C LYS A 50 -13.64 -18.65 -10.43
N GLY A 51 -12.40 -18.15 -10.51
CA GLY A 51 -11.41 -18.54 -11.50
C GLY A 51 -11.43 -17.72 -12.80
N TRP A 52 -12.25 -16.67 -12.90
CA TRP A 52 -12.20 -15.74 -14.03
C TRP A 52 -10.87 -14.99 -14.06
N ARG A 53 -10.29 -14.79 -15.24
CA ARG A 53 -9.05 -14.02 -15.43
C ARG A 53 -9.19 -13.09 -16.64
N PRO A 54 -8.50 -11.93 -16.65
CA PRO A 54 -8.52 -11.04 -17.79
C PRO A 54 -7.99 -11.71 -19.06
N SER A 55 -8.62 -11.42 -20.19
CA SER A 55 -8.13 -11.79 -21.52
C SER A 55 -6.87 -10.98 -21.89
N PRO A 56 -6.08 -11.42 -22.89
CA PRO A 56 -4.94 -10.64 -23.37
C PRO A 56 -5.29 -9.20 -23.78
N ALA A 57 -6.43 -8.99 -24.43
CA ALA A 57 -6.89 -7.65 -24.83
C ALA A 57 -7.24 -6.77 -23.62
N GLN A 58 -7.87 -7.37 -22.59
CA GLN A 58 -8.12 -6.70 -21.33
C GLN A 58 -6.82 -6.37 -20.58
N TRP A 59 -5.80 -7.21 -20.70
CA TRP A 59 -4.46 -6.90 -20.17
C TRP A 59 -3.80 -5.72 -20.89
N GLU A 60 -3.92 -5.63 -22.21
CA GLU A 60 -3.44 -4.46 -22.97
C GLU A 60 -4.15 -3.16 -22.52
N ASN A 61 -5.46 -3.22 -22.21
CA ASN A 61 -6.16 -2.08 -21.63
C ASN A 61 -5.58 -1.66 -20.27
N MET A 62 -5.25 -2.62 -19.41
CA MET A 62 -4.63 -2.34 -18.11
C MET A 62 -3.21 -1.78 -18.24
N GLU A 63 -2.43 -2.25 -19.22
CA GLU A 63 -1.11 -1.67 -19.51
C GLU A 63 -1.21 -0.23 -19.99
N ARG A 64 -2.15 0.06 -20.91
CA ARG A 64 -2.42 1.42 -21.37
C ARG A 64 -2.86 2.32 -20.22
N LEU A 65 -3.80 1.87 -19.40
CA LEU A 65 -4.26 2.62 -18.23
C LEU A 65 -3.10 2.89 -17.26
N SER A 66 -2.23 1.91 -17.03
CA SER A 66 -1.01 2.04 -16.21
C SER A 66 -0.04 3.08 -16.76
N GLN A 67 0.11 3.17 -18.09
CA GLN A 67 0.94 4.19 -18.75
C GLN A 67 0.32 5.60 -18.67
N GLU A 68 -1.01 5.71 -18.80
CA GLU A 68 -1.71 7.00 -18.69
C GLU A 68 -1.62 7.62 -17.29
N VAL A 69 -1.59 6.78 -16.25
CA VAL A 69 -1.44 7.19 -14.85
C VAL A 69 0.00 7.11 -14.36
N ALA A 70 0.96 6.93 -15.28
CA ALA A 70 2.36 7.00 -14.96
C ALA A 70 2.71 8.44 -14.54
N PRO A 71 3.55 8.62 -13.51
CA PRO A 71 3.88 9.95 -13.03
C PRO A 71 4.54 10.80 -14.14
N PRO A 72 4.22 12.10 -14.24
CA PRO A 72 4.85 12.99 -15.20
C PRO A 72 6.36 13.10 -14.92
N LYS A 73 7.16 13.24 -15.98
CA LYS A 73 8.59 13.57 -15.86
C LYS A 73 8.72 14.95 -15.18
N LYS A 74 9.43 15.02 -14.05
CA LYS A 74 9.57 16.23 -13.23
C LYS A 74 10.03 17.45 -14.04
N SER A 75 9.35 18.57 -13.87
CA SER A 75 9.94 19.91 -14.02
C SER A 75 10.44 20.38 -12.65
N GLU A 76 11.65 20.94 -12.60
CA GLU A 76 12.20 21.54 -11.38
C GLU A 76 11.39 22.80 -11.01
N GLY A 77 10.86 22.87 -9.78
CA GLY A 77 10.40 24.14 -9.20
C GLY A 77 9.01 24.20 -8.57
N GLU A 78 8.27 23.10 -8.37
CA GLU A 78 6.95 23.17 -7.74
C GLU A 78 6.98 23.34 -6.19
N PRO A 79 6.02 24.08 -5.61
CA PRO A 79 5.98 24.40 -4.19
C PRO A 79 5.68 23.16 -3.32
N LYS A 80 6.33 23.06 -2.15
CA LYS A 80 6.18 21.97 -1.18
C LYS A 80 4.80 22.02 -0.51
N LEU A 81 3.82 21.35 -1.10
CA LEU A 81 2.51 21.03 -0.50
C LEU A 81 2.63 19.83 0.46
N PRO A 82 1.63 19.56 1.33
CA PRO A 82 1.68 18.46 2.31
C PRO A 82 1.98 17.12 1.62
N PHE A 83 2.92 16.36 2.18
CA PHE A 83 3.45 15.11 1.61
C PHE A 83 2.40 14.02 1.28
N PHE A 84 1.21 14.10 1.87
CA PHE A 84 0.10 13.17 1.57
C PHE A 84 -0.60 13.47 0.23
N LEU A 85 -0.42 14.67 -0.33
CA LEU A 85 -1.06 15.11 -1.58
C LEU A 85 -0.21 14.82 -2.83
N PHE A 86 1.11 14.74 -2.69
CA PHE A 86 2.02 14.44 -3.80
C PHE A 86 3.12 13.49 -3.32
N PRO A 87 3.32 12.34 -4.00
CA PRO A 87 4.42 11.45 -3.67
C PRO A 87 5.76 12.15 -3.82
N GLU A 88 6.65 11.94 -2.85
CA GLU A 88 8.06 12.23 -3.04
C GLU A 88 8.64 11.15 -3.94
N GLU A 89 8.94 11.55 -5.17
CA GLU A 89 9.54 10.67 -6.15
C GLU A 89 11.04 10.90 -6.23
N THR A 90 11.81 9.83 -6.31
CA THR A 90 13.24 9.87 -6.58
C THR A 90 13.56 8.86 -7.68
N GLN A 91 14.64 9.10 -8.40
CA GLN A 91 15.12 8.21 -9.44
C GLN A 91 16.50 7.71 -9.04
N GLY A 92 16.83 6.51 -9.49
CA GLY A 92 18.14 5.92 -9.29
C GLY A 92 18.39 4.79 -10.27
N SER A 93 19.52 4.11 -10.09
CA SER A 93 19.90 2.97 -10.92
C SER A 93 20.51 1.88 -10.03
N ILE A 94 20.24 0.62 -10.37
CA ILE A 94 20.88 -0.57 -9.77
C ILE A 94 21.47 -1.36 -10.92
N ASP A 95 22.77 -1.59 -10.90
CA ASP A 95 23.48 -2.41 -11.91
C ASP A 95 23.17 -2.01 -13.37
N GLY A 96 22.92 -0.72 -13.62
CA GLY A 96 22.60 -0.17 -14.94
C GLY A 96 21.12 -0.18 -15.32
N HIS A 97 20.23 -0.64 -14.43
CA HIS A 97 18.78 -0.57 -14.61
C HIS A 97 18.18 0.57 -13.79
N ASP A 98 17.50 1.48 -14.47
CA ASP A 98 16.86 2.61 -13.82
C ASP A 98 15.60 2.19 -13.05
N TYR A 99 15.36 2.90 -11.95
CA TYR A 99 14.15 2.76 -11.15
C TYR A 99 13.61 4.13 -10.74
N THR A 100 12.33 4.16 -10.43
CA THR A 100 11.65 5.24 -9.72
C THR A 100 11.21 4.73 -8.35
N LEU A 101 11.41 5.53 -7.32
CA LEU A 101 10.98 5.28 -5.96
C LEU A 101 10.01 6.40 -5.56
N SER A 102 8.79 6.03 -5.21
CA SER A 102 7.70 6.92 -4.85
C SER A 102 7.32 6.67 -3.40
N VAL A 103 7.40 7.70 -2.55
CA VAL A 103 7.06 7.64 -1.13
C VAL A 103 5.87 8.56 -0.88
N ALA A 104 4.74 7.99 -0.47
CA ALA A 104 3.53 8.73 -0.10
C ALA A 104 2.86 8.07 1.12
N PHE A 105 1.65 7.55 0.96
CA PHE A 105 1.05 6.65 1.95
C PHE A 105 1.76 5.30 2.01
N GLU A 106 2.41 4.86 0.95
CA GLU A 106 3.17 3.61 0.89
C GLU A 106 4.47 3.88 0.14
N VAL A 107 5.38 2.92 0.13
CA VAL A 107 6.55 2.97 -0.73
C VAL A 107 6.33 2.11 -1.96
N LEU A 108 6.43 2.72 -3.13
CA LEU A 108 6.37 2.03 -4.41
C LEU A 108 7.67 2.27 -5.15
N MET A 109 8.44 1.21 -5.35
CA MET A 109 9.62 1.21 -6.20
C MET A 109 9.29 0.47 -7.49
N GLY A 110 9.73 0.96 -8.64
CA GLY A 110 9.50 0.26 -9.90
C GLY A 110 10.49 0.65 -10.98
N GLY A 111 10.72 -0.29 -11.88
CA GLY A 111 11.56 -0.11 -13.06
C GLY A 111 10.89 -0.73 -14.28
N ASP A 112 11.66 -0.99 -15.32
CA ASP A 112 11.09 -1.56 -16.54
C ASP A 112 10.58 -3.00 -16.30
N GLY A 113 9.26 -3.16 -16.31
CA GLY A 113 8.61 -4.48 -16.18
C GLY A 113 8.42 -5.00 -14.75
N TRP A 114 8.80 -4.28 -13.70
CA TRP A 114 8.72 -4.76 -12.32
C TRP A 114 8.40 -3.65 -11.30
N SER A 115 7.86 -4.05 -10.15
CA SER A 115 7.66 -3.15 -9.00
C SER A 115 7.75 -3.88 -7.66
N ILE A 116 8.08 -3.13 -6.62
CA ILE A 116 8.05 -3.52 -5.21
C ILE A 116 7.14 -2.52 -4.49
N LEU A 117 6.13 -3.04 -3.79
CA LEU A 117 5.27 -2.27 -2.89
C LEU A 117 5.60 -2.64 -1.44
N VAL A 118 5.85 -1.64 -0.61
CA VAL A 118 6.01 -1.78 0.84
C VAL A 118 4.94 -0.92 1.52
N GLU A 119 4.01 -1.58 2.19
CA GLU A 119 2.91 -0.94 2.93
C GLU A 119 3.40 -0.32 4.25
N GLN A 120 2.60 0.56 4.84
CA GLN A 120 2.96 1.21 6.11
C GLN A 120 3.11 0.21 7.25
N ALA A 121 2.21 -0.78 7.31
CA ALA A 121 2.19 -1.80 8.35
C ALA A 121 3.50 -2.60 8.33
N PRO A 122 4.31 -2.58 9.40
CA PRO A 122 5.51 -3.41 9.50
C PRO A 122 5.26 -4.91 9.36
N SER A 123 4.06 -5.39 9.70
CA SER A 123 3.67 -6.80 9.55
C SER A 123 3.45 -7.24 8.11
N GLU A 124 3.24 -6.30 7.18
CA GLU A 124 3.01 -6.61 5.77
C GLU A 124 4.33 -6.83 5.03
N ALA A 125 4.47 -7.99 4.43
CA ALA A 125 5.63 -8.30 3.62
C ALA A 125 5.63 -7.47 2.33
N PRO A 126 6.81 -7.03 1.84
CA PRO A 126 6.92 -6.40 0.54
C PRO A 126 6.30 -7.26 -0.57
N GLN A 127 5.50 -6.64 -1.42
CA GLN A 127 4.88 -7.30 -2.57
C GLN A 127 5.67 -6.99 -3.82
N ILE A 128 6.10 -8.03 -4.54
CA ILE A 128 6.87 -7.90 -5.78
C ILE A 128 5.95 -8.27 -6.94
N ALA A 129 5.83 -7.39 -7.92
CA ALA A 129 5.05 -7.62 -9.13
C ALA A 129 5.95 -7.56 -10.38
N ILE A 130 5.68 -8.45 -11.33
CA ILE A 130 6.37 -8.55 -12.62
C ILE A 130 5.32 -8.45 -13.72
N TYR A 131 5.23 -7.30 -14.38
CA TYR A 131 4.22 -7.03 -15.41
C TYR A 131 4.77 -7.19 -16.83
N ARG A 132 6.08 -7.04 -17.04
CA ARG A 132 6.71 -7.48 -18.29
C ARG A 132 7.44 -8.79 -18.05
N ARG A 133 6.91 -9.88 -18.60
CA ARG A 133 7.57 -11.19 -18.59
C ARG A 133 8.63 -11.25 -19.67
N ALA A 134 9.80 -10.73 -19.35
CA ALA A 134 11.01 -10.89 -20.14
C ALA A 134 12.00 -11.75 -19.34
N LYS A 135 12.71 -12.67 -19.99
CA LYS A 135 13.70 -13.55 -19.30
C LYS A 135 14.84 -12.74 -18.67
N ASP A 136 15.05 -11.53 -19.17
CA ASP A 136 16.03 -10.53 -18.78
C ASP A 136 15.44 -9.46 -17.83
N ASN A 137 14.23 -9.65 -17.27
CA ASN A 137 13.71 -8.72 -16.28
C ASN A 137 14.61 -8.74 -15.03
N PRO A 138 15.23 -7.61 -14.63
CA PRO A 138 16.27 -7.59 -13.61
C PRO A 138 15.77 -8.05 -12.25
N ILE A 139 14.47 -7.90 -11.94
CA ILE A 139 13.91 -8.35 -10.66
C ILE A 139 13.91 -9.88 -10.46
N LEU A 140 14.12 -10.64 -11.54
CA LEU A 140 14.27 -12.09 -11.50
C LEU A 140 15.65 -12.51 -10.99
N ASP A 141 16.66 -11.64 -11.14
CA ASP A 141 17.97 -11.83 -10.52
C ASP A 141 17.88 -11.58 -9.01
N LEU A 142 18.39 -12.53 -8.21
CA LEU A 142 18.29 -12.46 -6.75
C LEU A 142 19.12 -11.32 -6.17
N ALA A 143 20.32 -11.07 -6.68
CA ALA A 143 21.19 -10.02 -6.17
C ALA A 143 20.62 -8.62 -6.47
N PHE A 144 20.07 -8.43 -7.67
CA PHE A 144 19.34 -7.22 -8.02
C PHE A 144 18.13 -7.02 -7.10
N ARG A 145 17.32 -8.07 -6.91
CA ARG A 145 16.12 -8.03 -6.07
C ARG A 145 16.44 -7.66 -4.63
N GLU A 146 17.50 -8.22 -4.05
CA GLU A 146 17.94 -7.91 -2.69
C GLU A 146 18.31 -6.43 -2.54
N LYS A 147 19.05 -5.86 -3.51
CA LYS A 147 19.38 -4.43 -3.53
C LYS A 147 18.12 -3.56 -3.64
N ALA A 148 17.20 -3.91 -4.54
CA ALA A 148 15.96 -3.18 -4.72
C ALA A 148 15.07 -3.22 -3.46
N LEU A 149 14.95 -4.40 -2.83
CA LEU A 149 14.22 -4.57 -1.56
C LEU A 149 14.85 -3.72 -0.44
N ALA A 150 16.17 -3.72 -0.31
CA ALA A 150 16.87 -2.94 0.71
C ALA A 150 16.58 -1.43 0.56
N ILE A 151 16.57 -0.90 -0.67
CA ILE A 151 16.22 0.50 -0.95
C ILE A 151 14.76 0.79 -0.58
N ALA A 152 13.82 -0.04 -1.03
CA ALA A 152 12.40 0.14 -0.74
C ALA A 152 12.11 0.05 0.76
N GLN A 153 12.72 -0.88 1.47
CA GLN A 153 12.59 -1.03 2.93
C GLN A 153 13.18 0.15 3.69
N ALA A 154 14.36 0.64 3.30
CA ALA A 154 14.96 1.82 3.92
C ALA A 154 14.06 3.06 3.76
N ALA A 155 13.46 3.24 2.57
CA ALA A 155 12.49 4.31 2.34
C ALA A 155 11.22 4.14 3.19
N ALA A 156 10.73 2.90 3.35
CA ALA A 156 9.55 2.61 4.18
C ALA A 156 9.83 2.91 5.66
N GLU A 157 11.03 2.59 6.15
CA GLU A 157 11.44 2.93 7.51
C GLU A 157 11.52 4.44 7.72
N GLY A 158 12.02 5.19 6.73
CA GLY A 158 11.99 6.65 6.74
C GLY A 158 10.57 7.22 6.77
N LEU A 159 9.66 6.66 5.98
CA LEU A 159 8.24 7.03 5.99
C LEU A 159 7.60 6.77 7.37
N ARG A 160 7.78 5.57 7.92
CA ARG A 160 7.24 5.18 9.23
C ARG A 160 7.78 6.09 10.34
N SER A 161 9.07 6.39 10.31
CA SER A 161 9.72 7.30 11.27
C SER A 161 9.11 8.70 11.23
N ARG A 162 8.82 9.23 10.03
CA ARG A 162 8.18 10.53 9.86
C ARG A 162 6.75 10.54 10.39
N ILE A 163 5.95 9.52 10.05
CA ILE A 163 4.58 9.37 10.58
C ILE A 163 4.61 9.29 12.11
N ALA A 164 5.49 8.45 12.66
CA ALA A 164 5.64 8.26 14.10
C ALA A 164 6.09 9.53 14.84
N ALA A 165 6.83 10.43 14.18
CA ALA A 165 7.26 11.71 14.76
C ALA A 165 6.10 12.69 14.94
N ASP A 166 5.07 12.62 14.10
CA ASP A 166 3.86 13.44 14.21
C ASP A 166 2.89 12.91 15.27
N TRP A 167 3.07 11.67 15.73
CA TRP A 167 2.21 11.05 16.73
C TRP A 167 2.65 11.40 18.16
N PRO A 168 1.70 11.43 19.12
CA PRO A 168 2.06 11.49 20.53
C PRO A 168 3.03 10.38 20.92
N ARG A 169 3.97 10.67 21.83
CA ARG A 169 4.96 9.69 22.28
C ARG A 169 4.34 8.38 22.77
N ARG A 170 3.17 8.47 23.40
CA ARG A 170 2.42 7.33 23.95
C ARG A 170 1.74 6.47 22.88
N SER A 171 1.63 6.95 21.64
CA SER A 171 1.19 6.16 20.48
C SER A 171 2.28 5.22 19.95
N THR A 172 3.55 5.61 20.12
CA THR A 172 4.71 4.84 19.64
C THR A 172 5.43 4.07 20.75
N LYS A 173 5.17 4.42 22.01
CA LYS A 173 5.70 3.73 23.19
C LYS A 173 4.65 3.73 24.30
N PRO A 174 3.96 2.60 24.52
CA PRO A 174 3.07 2.43 25.65
C PRO A 174 3.78 2.69 26.99
N ASP A 175 3.01 2.99 28.03
CA ASP A 175 3.56 3.09 29.39
C ASP A 175 3.91 1.73 30.01
N ALA A 176 4.41 1.75 31.24
CA ALA A 176 4.83 0.53 31.94
C ALA A 176 3.67 -0.43 32.20
N GLU A 177 2.45 0.10 32.26
CA GLU A 177 1.21 -0.64 32.44
C GLU A 177 0.58 -1.09 31.10
N GLY A 178 1.20 -0.75 29.97
CA GLY A 178 0.77 -1.15 28.63
C GLY A 178 -0.24 -0.22 27.96
N HIS A 179 -0.57 0.94 28.54
CA HIS A 179 -1.48 1.89 27.93
C HIS A 179 -0.79 2.63 26.77
N ALA A 180 -1.43 2.57 25.61
CA ALA A 180 -1.06 3.34 24.44
C ALA A 180 -2.12 4.41 24.17
N LEU A 181 -1.74 5.50 23.50
CA LEU A 181 -2.66 6.57 23.09
C LEU A 181 -2.96 6.43 21.59
N HIS A 182 -4.22 6.37 21.19
CA HIS A 182 -4.60 6.29 19.78
C HIS A 182 -4.10 7.52 19.00
N PRO A 183 -3.33 7.35 17.91
CA PRO A 183 -2.70 8.45 17.20
C PRO A 183 -3.72 9.41 16.56
N LEU A 184 -4.93 8.92 16.24
CA LEU A 184 -5.97 9.70 15.56
C LEU A 184 -7.14 10.14 16.46
N ARG A 185 -7.27 9.60 17.68
CA ARG A 185 -8.53 9.72 18.46
C ARG A 185 -8.35 10.16 19.91
N SER A 186 -7.12 10.43 20.35
CA SER A 186 -6.82 10.85 21.74
C SER A 186 -7.39 9.89 22.82
N GLU A 187 -7.67 8.65 22.46
CA GLU A 187 -8.17 7.60 23.36
C GLU A 187 -6.99 6.86 23.99
N LEU A 188 -7.02 6.65 25.30
CA LEU A 188 -5.98 5.91 26.02
C LEU A 188 -6.53 4.55 26.45
N SER A 189 -5.86 3.47 26.04
CA SER A 189 -6.25 2.11 26.42
C SER A 189 -5.05 1.17 26.46
N LYS A 190 -5.17 0.12 27.29
CA LYS A 190 -4.23 -1.01 27.33
C LYS A 190 -4.59 -2.10 26.32
N GLU A 191 -5.84 -2.13 25.88
CA GLU A 191 -6.42 -3.10 24.94
C GLU A 191 -7.09 -2.37 23.78
N TRP A 192 -6.92 -2.92 22.57
CA TRP A 192 -7.35 -2.32 21.32
C TRP A 192 -8.02 -3.37 20.46
N HIS A 193 -9.17 -3.02 19.88
CA HIS A 193 -10.03 -3.92 19.14
C HIS A 193 -10.09 -3.52 17.68
N CYS A 194 -9.95 -4.50 16.81
CA CYS A 194 -10.13 -4.30 15.38
C CYS A 194 -11.60 -4.49 15.00
N LEU A 195 -12.20 -3.49 14.35
CA LEU A 195 -13.57 -3.55 13.84
C LEU A 195 -13.80 -4.66 12.80
N HIS A 196 -12.75 -5.10 12.09
CA HIS A 196 -12.87 -6.04 10.97
C HIS A 196 -12.79 -7.51 11.39
N CYS A 197 -11.92 -7.84 12.35
CA CYS A 197 -11.67 -9.23 12.76
C CYS A 197 -12.10 -9.54 14.20
N ASN A 198 -12.58 -8.53 14.95
CA ASN A 198 -12.84 -8.62 16.40
C ASN A 198 -11.62 -9.05 17.24
N GLY A 199 -10.42 -9.01 16.66
CA GLY A 199 -9.18 -9.29 17.37
C GLY A 199 -8.92 -8.23 18.43
N ALA A 200 -8.42 -8.67 19.59
CA ALA A 200 -8.00 -7.81 20.69
C ALA A 200 -6.47 -7.84 20.81
N PHE A 201 -5.87 -6.66 20.89
CA PHE A 201 -4.43 -6.47 20.86
C PHE A 201 -3.97 -5.53 21.97
N SER A 202 -2.77 -5.78 22.50
CA SER A 202 -2.14 -4.87 23.45
C SER A 202 -1.70 -3.56 22.78
N GLY A 203 -1.57 -2.50 23.57
CA GLY A 203 -0.98 -1.24 23.09
C GLY A 203 0.42 -1.41 22.47
N ALA A 204 1.21 -2.38 22.95
CA ALA A 204 2.53 -2.69 22.40
C ALA A 204 2.45 -3.29 21.00
N GLN A 205 1.53 -4.23 20.77
CA GLN A 205 1.29 -4.80 19.43
C GLN A 205 0.83 -3.72 18.44
N MET A 206 -0.10 -2.84 18.86
CA MET A 206 -0.56 -1.74 18.01
C MET A 206 0.54 -0.74 17.70
N ALA A 207 1.31 -0.31 18.70
CA ALA A 207 2.42 0.63 18.51
C ALA A 207 3.50 0.06 17.59
N ALA A 208 3.86 -1.23 17.77
CA ALA A 208 4.85 -1.91 16.94
C ALA A 208 4.42 -2.03 15.47
N ASN A 209 3.12 -2.09 15.20
CA ASN A 209 2.59 -2.27 13.85
C ASN A 209 1.99 -0.98 13.24
N MET A 210 2.44 0.20 13.66
CA MET A 210 1.95 1.49 13.14
C MET A 210 0.41 1.61 13.22
N TRP A 211 -0.17 1.08 14.29
CA TRP A 211 -1.63 1.05 14.53
C TRP A 211 -2.46 0.33 13.46
N HIS A 212 -1.82 -0.49 12.62
CA HIS A 212 -2.54 -1.43 11.77
C HIS A 212 -2.84 -2.70 12.55
N CYS A 213 -4.01 -3.31 12.32
CA CYS A 213 -4.35 -4.60 12.93
C CYS A 213 -3.27 -5.65 12.61
N PRO A 214 -2.66 -6.32 13.62
CA PRO A 214 -1.64 -7.34 13.38
C PRO A 214 -2.12 -8.57 12.59
N GLU A 215 -3.43 -8.84 12.57
CA GLU A 215 -3.99 -10.04 11.93
C GLU A 215 -4.55 -9.77 10.52
N CYS A 216 -5.21 -8.64 10.32
CA CYS A 216 -5.91 -8.36 9.06
C CYS A 216 -5.50 -7.04 8.40
N SER A 217 -4.52 -6.34 8.97
CA SER A 217 -3.95 -5.08 8.45
C SER A 217 -4.96 -3.95 8.26
N ALA A 218 -6.09 -4.01 8.96
CA ALA A 218 -7.02 -2.90 9.06
C ALA A 218 -6.29 -1.63 9.51
N THR A 219 -6.66 -0.50 8.92
CA THR A 219 -5.96 0.76 9.14
C THR A 219 -6.28 1.35 10.52
N PRO A 220 -5.47 2.28 11.03
CA PRO A 220 -5.68 2.89 12.35
C PRO A 220 -7.06 3.51 12.57
N ILE A 221 -7.79 3.88 11.51
CA ILE A 221 -9.13 4.47 11.67
C ILE A 221 -10.15 3.46 12.24
N ASP A 222 -9.87 2.16 12.09
CA ASP A 222 -10.75 1.03 12.42
C ASP A 222 -10.32 0.31 13.72
N ILE A 223 -9.42 0.92 14.49
CA ILE A 223 -8.95 0.40 15.77
C ILE A 223 -9.54 1.25 16.91
N PHE A 224 -10.08 0.59 17.92
CA PHE A 224 -10.83 1.25 19.00
C PHE A 224 -10.47 0.69 20.37
N GLY A 225 -10.51 1.51 21.42
CA GLY A 225 -10.21 1.05 22.79
C GLY A 225 -11.29 0.16 23.41
N HIS A 226 -12.45 0.02 22.75
CA HIS A 226 -13.55 -0.85 23.16
C HIS A 226 -14.37 -1.29 21.93
N PRO A 227 -14.92 -2.52 21.90
CA PRO A 227 -15.65 -3.07 20.75
C PRO A 227 -17.14 -2.66 20.77
N PHE A 228 -17.43 -1.36 20.63
CA PHE A 228 -18.79 -0.83 20.76
C PHE A 228 -19.82 -1.43 19.78
N TRP A 229 -19.36 -2.02 18.66
CA TRP A 229 -20.19 -2.69 17.67
C TRP A 229 -20.77 -4.01 18.14
N GLU A 230 -20.18 -4.67 19.15
CA GLU A 230 -20.71 -5.92 19.70
C GLU A 230 -21.97 -5.70 20.53
N ALA A 231 -22.17 -4.51 21.09
CA ALA A 231 -23.39 -4.14 21.81
C ALA A 231 -24.59 -3.85 20.87
N ALA A 232 -24.35 -3.80 19.55
CA ALA A 232 -25.37 -3.56 18.53
C ALA A 232 -25.88 -4.85 17.86
N LEU A 233 -25.45 -6.03 18.35
CA LEU A 233 -25.92 -7.36 17.96
C LEU A 233 -26.82 -7.96 19.06
#